data_AF-A0A7V9Q269-F1
#
_entry.id   AF-A0A7V9Q269-F1
#
_cell.length_a   1.000
_cell.length_b   1.000
_cell.length_c   1.000
_cell.angle_alpha   90.00
_cell.angle_beta   90.00
_cell.angle_gamma   90.00
#
_symmetry.space_group_name_H-M   'P 1'
#
loop_
_entity.id
_entity.type
_entity.pdbx_description
1 polymer ?
#
loop_
_entity_poly.entity_id
_entity_poly.type
_entity_poly.pdbx_seq_one_letter_code
_entity_poly.pdbx_strand_id
1 'polypeptide(L)' 'MKLAGINAGDIVEIDKGGRRFLARVAQPDDRPGAANGRLPIDPIHRGISWRQASAREVVAHWARRGRPRARS' A
#
# COMPACT_ATOMS: atom_id res chain seq x y z
N MET A 1 -6.45 6.84 -8.55
CA MET A 1 -6.16 5.40 -8.65
C MET A 1 -7.22 4.61 -7.88
N LYS A 2 -7.61 3.41 -8.32
CA LYS A 2 -8.43 2.49 -7.51
C LYS A 2 -7.46 1.53 -6.83
N LEU A 3 -7.62 1.23 -5.54
CA LEU A 3 -6.76 0.26 -4.83
C LEU A 3 -6.94 -1.18 -5.33
N ALA A 4 -7.95 -1.43 -6.18
CA ALA A 4 -8.19 -2.72 -6.80
C ALA A 4 -6.98 -3.14 -7.64
N GLY A 5 -6.26 -4.18 -7.17
CA GLY A 5 -5.07 -4.73 -7.83
C GLY A 5 -3.76 -4.55 -7.08
N ILE A 6 -3.76 -3.75 -6.01
CA ILE A 6 -2.64 -3.65 -5.07
C ILE A 6 -2.82 -4.74 -4.00
N ASN A 7 -1.83 -5.60 -3.82
CA ASN A 7 -1.90 -6.71 -2.86
C ASN A 7 -0.90 -6.52 -1.73
N ALA A 8 -1.15 -7.20 -0.61
CA ALA A 8 -0.18 -7.28 0.47
C ALA A 8 1.16 -7.83 -0.04
N GLY A 9 2.25 -7.18 0.37
CA GLY A 9 3.61 -7.48 -0.06
C GLY A 9 4.09 -6.72 -1.30
N ASP A 10 3.20 -6.03 -2.03
CA ASP A 10 3.59 -5.12 -3.10
C ASP A 10 4.31 -3.89 -2.54
N ILE A 11 5.07 -3.20 -3.40
CA ILE A 11 5.69 -1.91 -3.05
C ILE A 11 4.88 -0.79 -3.69
N VAL A 12 4.67 0.28 -2.93
CA VAL A 12 4.01 1.50 -3.39
C VAL A 12 4.86 2.70 -3.07
N GLU A 13 4.86 3.68 -3.96
CA GLU A 13 5.35 5.03 -3.68
C GLU A 13 4.16 5.89 -3.27
N ILE A 14 4.35 6.66 -2.21
CA ILE A 14 3.29 7.42 -1.56
C ILE A 14 3.72 8.86 -1.45
N ASP A 15 2.84 9.78 -1.87
CA ASP A 15 2.96 11.21 -1.65
C ASP A 15 2.00 11.64 -0.53
N LYS A 16 2.58 12.00 0.63
CA LYS A 16 1.86 12.46 1.81
C LYS A 16 2.12 13.95 2.02
N GLY A 17 1.27 14.79 1.42
CA GLY A 17 1.38 16.25 1.56
C GLY A 17 2.70 16.80 1.03
N GLY A 18 3.22 16.26 -0.08
CA GLY A 18 4.48 16.66 -0.71
C GLY A 18 5.69 15.82 -0.26
N ARG A 19 5.53 14.97 0.77
CA ARG A 19 6.58 14.05 1.20
C ARG A 19 6.41 12.69 0.54
N ARG A 20 7.37 12.34 -0.32
CA ARG A 20 7.40 11.05 -1.02
C ARG A 20 8.23 10.00 -0.31
N PHE A 21 7.72 8.78 -0.25
CA PHE A 21 8.44 7.65 0.31
C PHE A 21 7.92 6.31 -0.24
N LEU A 22 8.79 5.31 -0.20
CA LEU A 22 8.42 3.93 -0.51
C LEU A 22 7.90 3.21 0.73
N ALA A 23 6.86 2.42 0.54
CA ALA A 23 6.31 1.54 1.56
C ALA A 23 5.90 0.20 0.95
N ARG A 24 5.96 -0.85 1.77
CA ARG A 24 5.38 -2.15 1.44
C ARG A 24 3.91 -2.15 1.85
N VAL A 25 3.05 -2.73 1.04
CA VAL A 25 1.65 -2.96 1.41
C VAL A 25 1.63 -4.02 2.50
N ALA A 26 1.14 -3.66 3.68
CA ALA A 26 1.00 -4.60 4.77
C ALA A 26 -0.17 -5.55 4.51
N GLN A 27 -0.20 -6.69 5.19
CA GLN A 27 -1.45 -7.44 5.28
C GLN A 27 -2.52 -6.52 5.89
N PRO A 28 -3.78 -6.60 5.44
CA PRO A 28 -4.88 -6.07 6.23
C PRO A 28 -4.81 -6.77 7.58
N ASP A 29 -4.29 -6.08 8.58
CA ASP A 29 -4.29 -6.57 9.95
C ASP A 29 -5.77 -6.86 10.30
N ASP A 30 -6.06 -7.95 11.00
CA ASP A 30 -7.40 -8.31 11.52
C ASP A 30 -7.94 -7.27 12.53
N ARG A 31 -7.34 -6.08 12.57
CA ARG A 31 -7.75 -4.98 13.43
C ARG A 31 -8.93 -4.23 12.82
N PRO A 32 -9.99 -3.99 13.61
CA PRO A 32 -11.15 -3.23 13.16
C PRO A 32 -10.73 -1.79 12.85
N GLY A 33 -10.89 -1.39 11.58
CA GLY A 33 -10.49 -0.08 11.07
C GLY A 33 -9.89 -0.09 9.66
N ALA A 34 -9.48 -1.25 9.15
CA ALA A 34 -9.06 -1.43 7.75
C ALA A 34 -10.20 -1.23 6.72
N ALA A 35 -11.45 -1.16 7.18
CA ALA A 35 -12.66 -1.06 6.36
C ALA A 35 -12.87 0.31 5.70
N ASN A 36 -12.10 1.35 6.05
CA ASN A 36 -12.36 2.73 5.59
C ASN A 36 -11.74 3.06 4.22
N GLY A 37 -11.43 2.06 3.39
CA GLY A 37 -10.84 2.28 2.06
C GLY A 37 -9.41 2.84 2.07
N ARG A 38 -8.69 2.68 3.19
CA ARG A 38 -7.27 3.03 3.32
C ARG A 38 -6.42 1.78 3.14
N LEU A 39 -5.30 1.95 2.45
CA LEU A 39 -4.30 0.93 2.19
C LEU A 39 -3.34 0.84 3.39
N PRO A 40 -3.25 -0.31 4.06
CA PRO A 40 -2.28 -0.53 5.12
C PRO A 40 -0.87 -0.62 4.53
N ILE A 41 0.08 0.10 5.13
CA ILE A 41 1.44 0.25 4.61
C ILE A 41 2.49 0.15 5.71
N ASP A 42 3.67 -0.30 5.32
CA ASP A 42 4.87 -0.42 6.14
C ASP A 42 6.01 0.36 5.48
N PRO A 43 6.34 1.58 5.96
CA PRO A 43 7.37 2.41 5.37
C PRO A 43 8.74 1.75 5.41
N ILE A 44 9.49 1.86 4.31
CA ILE A 44 10.85 1.31 4.21
C ILE A 44 11.87 2.23 4.87
N HIS A 45 11.63 3.54 4.84
CA HIS A 45 12.55 4.55 5.34
C HIS A 45 12.37 4.81 6.84
N ARG A 46 13.50 4.97 7.55
CA ARG A 46 13.50 5.43 8.95
C ARG A 46 12.95 6.85 9.03
N GLY A 47 12.21 7.16 10.10
CA GLY A 47 11.61 8.48 10.31
C GLY A 47 10.28 8.71 9.57
N ILE A 48 9.70 7.67 8.98
CA ILE A 48 8.34 7.68 8.44
C ILE A 48 7.45 6.79 9.32
N SER A 49 6.42 7.38 9.94
CA SER A 49 5.51 6.69 10.86
C SER A 49 4.12 6.39 10.28
N TRP A 50 3.83 6.86 9.06
CA TRP A 50 2.51 6.63 8.44
C TRP A 50 2.30 5.15 8.12
N ARG A 51 1.21 4.59 8.66
CA ARG A 51 0.82 3.19 8.46
C ARG A 51 -0.38 2.98 7.55
N GLN A 52 -0.94 4.07 7.03
CA GLN A 52 -2.12 4.07 6.18
C GLN A 52 -1.98 5.11 5.06
N ALA A 53 -2.37 4.74 3.85
CA ALA A 53 -2.46 5.65 2.71
C ALA A 53 -3.80 5.53 1.99
N SER A 54 -4.27 6.61 1.38
CA SER A 54 -5.42 6.59 0.48
C SER A 54 -4.98 6.26 -0.94
N ALA A 55 -5.93 5.87 -1.79
CA ALA A 55 -5.69 5.63 -3.21
C ALA A 55 -5.21 6.89 -3.99
N ARG A 56 -5.42 8.09 -3.43
CA ARG A 56 -4.96 9.36 -4.03
C ARG A 56 -3.51 9.69 -3.64
N GLU A 57 -3.05 9.14 -2.52
CA GLU A 57 -1.68 9.33 -2.04
C GLU A 57 -0.72 8.33 -2.72
N VAL A 58 -1.22 7.22 -3.27
CA VAL A 58 -0.40 6.28 -4.05
C VAL A 58 -0.10 6.88 -5.43
N VAL A 59 1.19 7.10 -5.71
CA VAL A 59 1.66 7.69 -6.99
C VAL A 59 2.25 6.64 -7.93
N ALA A 60 2.83 5.56 -7.39
CA ALA A 60 3.35 4.44 -8.17
C ALA A 60 3.20 3.11 -7.40
N HIS A 61 3.19 1.99 -8.14
CA HIS A 61 3.01 0.64 -7.61
C HIS A 61 3.90 -0.34 -8.38
N TRP A 62 4.55 -1.23 -7.64
CA TRP A 62 5.30 -2.37 -8.15
C TRP A 62 4.77 -3.65 -7.54
N ALA A 63 4.16 -4.48 -8.38
CA ALA A 63 3.71 -5.80 -7.98
C ALA A 63 4.90 -6.71 -7.70
N ARG A 64 4.87 -7.44 -6.59
CA ARG A 64 5.88 -8.47 -6.33
C ARG A 64 5.61 -9.63 -7.29
N ARG A 65 6.38 -9.74 -8.38
CA ARG A 65 6.22 -10.82 -9.38
C ARG A 65 6.40 -12.18 -8.68
N GLY A 66 5.28 -12.88 -8.47
CA GLY A 66 5.29 -14.14 -7.72
C GLY A 66 3.95 -14.85 -7.55
N ARG A 67 3.00 -14.75 -8.50
CA ARG A 67 2.06 -15.83 -8.88
C ARG A 67 1.23 -15.38 -10.08
N PRO A 68 1.19 -16.11 -11.21
CA PRO A 68 0.11 -15.96 -12.18
C PRO A 68 -1.21 -16.23 -11.44
N ARG A 69 -2.17 -15.31 -11.52
CA ARG A 69 -3.51 -15.59 -11.01
C ARG A 69 -4.14 -16.66 -11.89
N ALA A 70 -4.55 -17.78 -11.29
CA ALA A 70 -5.58 -18.62 -11.90
C ALA A 70 -6.81 -17.73 -12.09
N ARG A 71 -7.16 -17.51 -13.35
CA ARG A 71 -8.37 -16.82 -13.75
C ARG A 71 -9.50 -17.83 -13.54
N SER A 72 -10.37 -17.60 -12.55
CA SER A 72 -11.65 -18.30 -12.41
C SER A 72 -12.66 -17.72 -13.38
#